data_AF-A0A946UMA6-F1
#
_entry.id   AF-A0A946UMA6-F1
#
_cell.length_a   1.000
_cell.length_b   1.000
_cell.length_c   1.000
_cell.angle_alpha   90.00
_cell.angle_beta   90.00
_cell.angle_gamma   90.00
#
_symmetry.space_group_name_H-M   'P 1'
#
loop_
_entity.id
_entity.type
_entity.pdbx_description
1 polymer ?
#
loop_
_entity_poly.entity_id
_entity_poly.type
_entity_poly.pdbx_seq_one_letter_code
_entity_poly.pdbx_strand_id
1 'polypeptide(L)'
;MTAASLLLAVVLFLHWFDPVRWPPLALEFLTSLHGPGFALVALAAYLFLGDRLPGLSRYAVAAAIAMGIGLLSEASQIPGGRAAQLSDLGINALGIAGALGTLALLDEQFRRHIFGLRRMLLGGGCALLLVYAILPSLMLAYAFVAQYRAMPQLVTFEHGWESATYLQAGSRMPARYAAPRQWPADGTTVAHAVEDGRWGILLALRPWPNWSGYSAVRFVAASATDRSYRVGVAIRETTDAADDPANRYYTTIDVGPVPQDYSIDFAAVSGAAESRSFDFSHVAAFVISAASPGDGVSLLIDDIRLE
;
A
#
# COMPACT_ATOMS: atom_id res chain seq x y z
N MET A 1 7.40 7.81 -35.43
CA MET A 1 7.09 7.08 -34.19
C MET A 1 5.60 6.81 -34.16
N THR A 2 5.14 5.56 -33.99
CA THR A 2 3.70 5.28 -33.89
C THR A 2 3.19 5.70 -32.50
N ALA A 3 1.90 6.00 -32.33
CA ALA A 3 1.39 6.34 -30.99
C ALA A 3 1.42 5.17 -30.01
N ALA A 4 1.34 3.93 -30.50
CA ALA A 4 1.59 2.75 -29.67
C ALA A 4 3.03 2.78 -29.11
N SER A 5 4.01 3.14 -29.96
CA SER A 5 5.40 3.32 -29.51
C SER A 5 5.55 4.49 -28.52
N LEU A 6 4.80 5.59 -28.69
CA LEU A 6 4.83 6.72 -27.75
C LEU A 6 4.19 6.35 -26.41
N LEU A 7 3.01 5.72 -26.41
CA LEU A 7 2.33 5.26 -25.20
C LEU A 7 3.18 4.24 -24.45
N LEU A 8 3.75 3.27 -25.17
CA LEU A 8 4.68 2.31 -24.59
C LEU A 8 5.91 3.02 -24.00
N ALA A 9 6.51 3.97 -24.72
CA ALA A 9 7.66 4.73 -24.21
C ALA A 9 7.32 5.52 -22.95
N VAL A 10 6.13 6.15 -22.88
CA VAL A 10 5.67 6.86 -21.68
C VAL A 10 5.43 5.90 -20.51
N VAL A 11 4.77 4.77 -20.74
CA VAL A 11 4.52 3.76 -19.70
C VAL A 11 5.84 3.18 -19.20
N LEU A 12 6.73 2.76 -20.10
CA LEU A 12 8.06 2.26 -19.73
C LEU A 12 8.88 3.33 -19.03
N PHE A 13 8.82 4.58 -19.48
CA PHE A 13 9.48 5.69 -18.80
C PHE A 13 8.92 5.87 -17.39
N LEU A 14 7.60 5.85 -17.19
CA LEU A 14 7.00 5.97 -15.84
C LEU A 14 7.30 4.77 -14.93
N HIS A 15 7.47 3.57 -15.51
CA HIS A 15 7.87 2.38 -14.74
C HIS A 15 9.36 2.37 -14.39
N TRP A 16 10.21 2.90 -15.27
CA TRP A 16 11.66 2.86 -15.11
C TRP A 16 12.22 4.11 -14.42
N PHE A 17 11.57 5.24 -14.63
CA PHE A 17 11.84 6.48 -13.92
C PHE A 17 11.18 6.36 -12.55
N ASP A 18 11.99 6.01 -11.56
CA ASP A 18 11.72 6.21 -10.14
C ASP A 18 12.39 7.54 -9.74
N PRO A 19 11.74 8.71 -9.98
CA PRO A 19 12.33 9.98 -9.64
C PRO A 19 12.39 10.11 -8.13
N VAL A 20 13.54 9.74 -7.55
CA VAL A 20 13.96 10.13 -6.21
C VAL A 20 12.98 9.70 -5.11
N ARG A 21 13.29 8.57 -4.44
CA ARG A 21 12.80 8.21 -3.08
C ARG A 21 11.32 8.53 -2.85
N TRP A 22 10.43 8.08 -3.73
CA TRP A 22 9.01 8.25 -3.49
C TRP A 22 8.65 7.63 -2.14
N PRO A 23 7.82 8.29 -1.31
CA PRO A 23 7.31 7.68 -0.11
C PRO A 23 6.73 6.31 -0.47
N PRO A 24 6.97 5.24 0.31
CA PRO A 24 6.50 3.90 -0.02
C PRO A 24 5.00 3.82 -0.33
N LEU A 25 4.19 4.67 0.29
CA LEU A 25 2.75 4.79 0.02
C LEU A 25 2.45 5.38 -1.36
N ALA A 26 3.24 6.34 -1.84
CA ALA A 26 3.11 6.88 -3.19
C ALA A 26 3.45 5.83 -4.25
N LEU A 27 4.44 4.98 -3.99
CA LEU A 27 4.74 3.82 -4.84
C LEU A 27 3.57 2.83 -4.87
N GLU A 28 2.96 2.54 -3.71
CA GLU A 28 1.78 1.68 -3.63
C GLU A 28 0.57 2.28 -4.36
N PHE A 29 0.42 3.62 -4.29
CA PHE A 29 -0.60 4.33 -5.05
C PHE A 29 -0.37 4.18 -6.54
N LEU A 30 0.85 4.38 -7.04
CA LEU A 30 1.19 4.14 -8.44
C LEU A 30 0.91 2.70 -8.86
N THR A 31 1.29 1.71 -8.03
CA THR A 31 0.97 0.30 -8.29
C THR A 31 -0.55 0.08 -8.34
N SER A 32 -1.32 0.73 -7.48
CA SER A 32 -2.78 0.61 -7.52
C SER A 32 -3.42 1.15 -8.82
N LEU A 33 -2.70 1.95 -9.62
CA LEU A 33 -3.22 2.56 -10.85
C LEU A 33 -3.22 1.62 -12.05
N HIS A 34 -2.83 0.36 -11.92
CA HIS A 34 -2.87 -0.63 -13.01
C HIS A 34 -4.21 -0.63 -13.76
N GLY A 35 -5.34 -0.84 -13.07
CA GLY A 35 -6.68 -0.87 -13.68
C GLY A 35 -7.07 0.45 -14.36
N PRO A 36 -7.12 1.58 -13.63
CA PRO A 36 -7.46 2.88 -14.20
C PRO A 36 -6.49 3.36 -15.28
N GLY A 37 -5.20 3.11 -15.11
CA GLY A 37 -4.15 3.48 -16.05
C GLY A 37 -4.31 2.74 -17.37
N PHE A 38 -4.52 1.42 -17.34
CA PHE A 38 -4.74 0.64 -18.56
C PHE A 38 -6.10 0.88 -19.22
N ALA A 39 -7.12 1.27 -18.45
CA ALA A 39 -8.35 1.84 -19.01
C ALA A 39 -8.05 3.09 -19.87
N LEU A 40 -7.25 4.04 -19.35
CA LEU A 40 -6.86 5.23 -20.10
C LEU A 40 -5.98 4.92 -21.32
N VAL A 41 -5.03 3.99 -21.20
CA VAL A 41 -4.20 3.54 -22.33
C VAL A 41 -5.06 2.94 -23.44
N ALA A 42 -6.06 2.12 -23.10
CA ALA A 42 -6.97 1.54 -24.07
C ALA A 42 -7.83 2.60 -24.78
N LEU A 43 -8.35 3.57 -24.03
CA LEU A 43 -9.09 4.71 -24.61
C LEU A 43 -8.20 5.54 -25.53
N ALA A 44 -6.96 5.83 -25.13
CA ALA A 44 -5.99 6.55 -25.96
C ALA A 44 -5.66 5.78 -27.25
N ALA A 45 -5.42 4.48 -27.16
CA ALA A 45 -5.21 3.61 -28.32
C ALA A 45 -6.43 3.62 -29.25
N TYR A 46 -7.64 3.49 -28.70
CA TYR A 46 -8.89 3.57 -29.46
C TYR A 46 -9.01 4.91 -30.19
N LEU A 47 -8.82 6.03 -29.49
CA LEU A 47 -8.90 7.37 -30.08
C LEU A 47 -7.87 7.56 -31.20
N PHE A 48 -6.64 7.08 -30.99
CA PHE A 48 -5.57 7.19 -31.99
C PHE A 48 -5.81 6.37 -33.26
N LEU A 49 -6.42 5.20 -33.14
CA LEU A 49 -6.79 4.39 -34.31
C LEU A 49 -7.77 5.16 -35.22
N GLY A 50 -8.59 6.05 -34.64
CA GLY A 50 -9.48 6.94 -35.40
C GLY A 50 -10.34 6.14 -36.38
N ASP A 51 -10.55 6.70 -37.57
CA ASP A 51 -11.31 6.04 -38.63
C ASP A 51 -10.47 5.08 -39.48
N ARG A 52 -9.20 4.84 -39.10
CA ARG A 52 -8.31 3.91 -39.84
C ARG A 52 -8.78 2.46 -39.71
N LEU A 53 -9.52 2.13 -38.66
CA LEU A 53 -10.15 0.83 -38.44
C LEU A 53 -11.63 1.02 -38.14
N PRO A 54 -12.55 0.35 -38.86
CA PRO A 54 -13.97 0.46 -38.60
C PRO A 54 -14.44 -0.49 -37.50
N GLY A 55 -15.49 -0.08 -36.78
CA GLY A 55 -16.31 -0.93 -35.91
C GLY A 55 -15.53 -1.77 -34.90
N LEU A 56 -15.88 -3.06 -34.80
CA LEU A 56 -15.34 -4.04 -33.85
C LEU A 56 -13.81 -4.16 -33.90
N SER A 57 -13.21 -4.07 -35.09
CA SER A 57 -11.75 -4.21 -35.26
C SER A 57 -10.99 -3.11 -34.53
N ARG A 58 -11.57 -1.90 -34.43
CA ARG A 58 -10.97 -0.79 -33.68
C ARG A 58 -10.86 -1.09 -32.19
N TYR A 59 -11.93 -1.64 -31.60
CA TYR A 59 -11.95 -2.06 -30.20
C TYR A 59 -10.97 -3.20 -29.93
N ALA A 60 -10.98 -4.23 -30.79
CA ALA A 60 -10.11 -5.39 -30.66
C ALA A 60 -8.61 -5.00 -30.75
N VAL A 61 -8.25 -4.14 -31.71
CA VAL A 61 -6.87 -3.67 -31.86
C VAL A 61 -6.48 -2.73 -30.71
N ALA A 62 -7.36 -1.85 -30.24
CA ALA A 62 -7.09 -1.02 -29.07
C ALA A 62 -6.83 -1.87 -27.81
N ALA A 63 -7.65 -2.90 -27.58
CA ALA A 63 -7.47 -3.83 -26.48
C ALA A 63 -6.14 -4.60 -26.61
N ALA A 64 -5.82 -5.10 -27.81
CA ALA A 64 -4.58 -5.83 -28.06
C ALA A 64 -3.34 -4.95 -27.82
N ILE A 65 -3.37 -3.68 -28.24
CA ILE A 65 -2.30 -2.71 -27.97
C ILE A 65 -2.15 -2.50 -26.46
N ALA A 66 -3.24 -2.22 -25.75
CA ALA A 66 -3.18 -1.95 -24.30
C ALA A 66 -2.70 -3.19 -23.52
N MET A 67 -3.21 -4.38 -23.84
CA MET A 67 -2.75 -5.65 -23.25
C MET A 67 -1.29 -5.93 -23.55
N GLY A 68 -0.84 -5.67 -24.80
CA GLY A 68 0.55 -5.81 -25.19
C GLY A 68 1.48 -4.89 -24.39
N ILE A 69 1.08 -3.63 -24.20
CA ILE A 69 1.81 -2.68 -23.34
C ILE A 69 1.85 -3.18 -21.89
N GLY A 70 0.75 -3.72 -21.36
CA GLY A 70 0.68 -4.26 -20.00
C GLY A 70 1.61 -5.45 -19.80
N LEU A 71 1.58 -6.41 -20.73
CA LEU A 71 2.47 -7.56 -20.70
C LEU A 71 3.95 -7.15 -20.79
N LEU A 72 4.28 -6.21 -21.68
CA LEU A 72 5.66 -5.71 -21.81
C LEU A 72 6.10 -4.94 -20.56
N SER A 73 5.19 -4.18 -19.93
CA SER A 73 5.48 -3.50 -18.68
C SER A 73 5.82 -4.49 -17.57
N GLU A 74 4.98 -5.52 -17.35
CA GLU A 74 5.26 -6.57 -16.37
C GLU A 74 6.57 -7.32 -16.67
N ALA A 75 6.81 -7.68 -17.94
CA ALA A 75 8.04 -8.36 -18.34
C ALA A 75 9.29 -7.50 -18.07
N SER A 76 9.18 -6.18 -18.21
CA SER A 76 10.28 -5.25 -17.93
C SER A 76 10.64 -5.16 -16.45
N GLN A 77 9.75 -5.58 -15.55
CA GLN A 77 9.98 -5.56 -14.10
C GLN A 77 10.76 -6.79 -13.61
N ILE A 78 10.80 -7.89 -14.38
CA ILE A 78 11.49 -9.14 -14.01
C ILE A 78 12.96 -8.92 -13.62
N PRO A 79 13.76 -8.11 -14.35
CA PRO A 79 15.15 -7.85 -13.96
C PRO A 79 15.29 -6.91 -12.75
N GLY A 80 14.24 -6.15 -12.40
CA GLY A 80 14.26 -5.07 -11.41
C GLY A 80 13.99 -5.49 -9.97
N GLY A 81 13.95 -6.80 -9.67
CA GLY A 81 13.71 -7.32 -8.31
C GLY A 81 12.26 -7.18 -7.82
N ARG A 82 11.35 -6.58 -8.62
CA ARG A 82 9.91 -6.64 -8.38
C ARG A 82 9.38 -7.99 -8.87
N ALA A 83 8.59 -8.66 -8.05
CA ALA A 83 7.91 -9.88 -8.46
C ALA A 83 6.79 -9.52 -9.44
N ALA A 84 6.94 -9.88 -10.72
CA ALA A 84 5.88 -9.74 -11.70
C ALA A 84 4.64 -10.50 -11.21
N GLN A 85 3.51 -9.79 -10.99
CA GLN A 85 2.31 -10.41 -10.45
C GLN A 85 1.29 -10.63 -11.57
N LEU A 86 0.94 -11.90 -11.81
CA LEU A 86 -0.10 -12.25 -12.78
C LEU A 86 -1.45 -11.59 -12.47
N SER A 87 -1.70 -11.25 -11.20
CA SER A 87 -2.86 -10.48 -10.77
C SER A 87 -2.94 -9.09 -11.41
N ASP A 88 -1.80 -8.43 -11.62
CA ASP A 88 -1.76 -7.08 -12.20
C ASP A 88 -2.21 -7.12 -13.66
N LEU A 89 -1.82 -8.15 -14.42
CA LEU A 89 -2.33 -8.38 -15.77
C LEU A 89 -3.85 -8.59 -15.78
N GLY A 90 -4.38 -9.30 -14.78
CA GLY A 90 -5.83 -9.47 -14.59
C GLY A 90 -6.53 -8.13 -14.38
N ILE A 91 -6.02 -7.31 -13.45
CA ILE A 91 -6.57 -5.96 -13.17
C ILE A 91 -6.50 -5.05 -14.40
N ASN A 92 -5.38 -5.09 -15.15
CA ASN A 92 -5.23 -4.36 -16.41
C ASN A 92 -6.32 -4.77 -17.42
N ALA A 93 -6.56 -6.07 -17.60
CA ALA A 93 -7.57 -6.59 -18.51
C ALA A 93 -8.99 -6.15 -18.13
N LEU A 94 -9.33 -6.12 -16.84
CA LEU A 94 -10.62 -5.63 -16.35
C LEU A 94 -10.80 -4.13 -16.63
N GLY A 95 -9.76 -3.32 -16.42
CA GLY A 95 -9.77 -1.89 -16.75
C GLY A 95 -9.96 -1.64 -18.25
N ILE A 96 -9.23 -2.37 -19.10
CA ILE A 96 -9.32 -2.30 -20.56
C ILE A 96 -10.73 -2.68 -21.03
N ALA A 97 -11.24 -3.83 -20.58
CA ALA A 97 -12.55 -4.34 -20.97
C ALA A 97 -13.67 -3.41 -20.49
N GLY A 98 -13.59 -2.93 -19.25
CA GLY A 98 -14.56 -2.00 -18.68
C GLY A 98 -14.61 -0.68 -19.45
N ALA A 99 -13.46 -0.10 -19.79
CA ALA A 99 -13.39 1.18 -20.50
C ALA A 99 -13.86 1.08 -21.95
N LEU A 100 -13.34 0.10 -22.70
CA LEU A 100 -13.72 -0.11 -24.10
C LEU A 100 -15.17 -0.59 -24.24
N GLY A 101 -15.64 -1.44 -23.33
CA GLY A 101 -17.04 -1.87 -23.30
C GLY A 101 -17.99 -0.72 -23.00
N THR A 102 -17.65 0.16 -22.05
CA THR A 102 -18.41 1.39 -21.78
C THR A 102 -18.44 2.29 -23.00
N LEU A 103 -17.31 2.48 -23.68
CA LEU A 103 -17.23 3.26 -24.90
C LEU A 103 -18.09 2.66 -26.03
N ALA A 104 -18.06 1.34 -26.20
CA ALA A 104 -18.89 0.64 -27.19
C ALA A 104 -20.40 0.86 -26.96
N LEU A 105 -20.83 1.04 -25.72
CA LEU A 105 -22.24 1.32 -25.39
C LEU A 105 -22.68 2.76 -25.74
N LEU A 106 -21.72 3.66 -25.93
CA LEU A 106 -21.93 5.03 -26.40
C LEU A 106 -21.85 5.14 -27.92
N ASP A 107 -21.10 4.23 -28.57
CA ASP A 107 -20.93 4.16 -30.02
C ASP A 107 -22.23 3.77 -30.74
N GLU A 108 -22.69 4.65 -31.65
CA GLU A 108 -23.93 4.47 -32.38
C GLU A 108 -23.94 3.22 -33.27
N GLN A 109 -22.81 2.86 -33.87
CA GLN A 109 -22.71 1.67 -34.73
C GLN A 109 -22.97 0.39 -33.92
N PHE A 110 -22.47 0.35 -32.70
CA PHE A 110 -22.66 -0.79 -31.79
C PHE A 110 -24.07 -0.82 -31.20
N ARG A 111 -24.60 0.35 -30.83
CA ARG A 111 -25.95 0.49 -30.26
C ARG A 111 -27.05 -0.01 -31.18
N ARG A 112 -26.88 0.06 -32.50
CA ARG A 112 -27.84 -0.48 -33.48
C ARG A 112 -28.00 -2.00 -33.42
N HIS A 113 -27.10 -2.72 -32.74
CA HIS A 113 -27.12 -4.18 -32.65
C HIS A 113 -27.49 -4.69 -31.25
N ILE A 114 -27.61 -3.80 -30.26
CA ILE A 114 -27.82 -4.16 -28.85
C ILE A 114 -28.93 -3.30 -28.25
N PHE A 115 -30.09 -3.92 -27.99
CA PHE A 115 -31.28 -3.23 -27.49
C PHE A 115 -31.77 -3.77 -26.14
N GLY A 116 -32.54 -2.93 -25.43
CA GLY A 116 -33.28 -3.30 -24.21
C GLY A 116 -32.40 -3.90 -23.12
N LEU A 117 -32.84 -5.04 -22.57
CA LEU A 117 -32.20 -5.75 -21.46
C LEU A 117 -30.74 -6.09 -21.73
N ARG A 118 -30.38 -6.50 -22.96
CA ARG A 118 -28.98 -6.85 -23.30
C ARG A 118 -28.04 -5.65 -23.15
N ARG A 119 -28.48 -4.47 -23.57
CA ARG A 119 -27.72 -3.23 -23.43
C ARG A 119 -27.53 -2.87 -21.96
N MET A 120 -28.59 -3.02 -21.16
CA MET A 120 -28.54 -2.77 -19.72
C MET A 120 -27.58 -3.73 -19.01
N LEU A 121 -27.63 -5.03 -19.32
CA LEU A 121 -26.75 -6.04 -18.72
C LEU A 121 -25.28 -5.81 -19.11
N LEU A 122 -25.00 -5.51 -20.38
CA LEU A 122 -23.64 -5.18 -20.82
C LEU A 122 -23.14 -3.88 -20.18
N GLY A 123 -24.00 -2.86 -20.06
CA GLY A 123 -23.66 -1.61 -19.37
C GLY A 123 -23.38 -1.81 -17.90
N GLY A 124 -24.25 -2.54 -17.20
CA GLY A 124 -24.02 -2.91 -15.80
C GLY A 124 -22.73 -3.70 -15.65
N GLY A 125 -22.47 -4.68 -16.51
CA GLY A 125 -21.24 -5.46 -16.53
C GLY A 125 -19.99 -4.60 -16.71
N CYS A 126 -19.95 -3.73 -17.73
CA CYS A 126 -18.80 -2.85 -17.98
C CYS A 126 -18.56 -1.86 -16.83
N ALA A 127 -19.64 -1.30 -16.27
CA ALA A 127 -19.55 -0.42 -15.11
C ALA A 127 -19.00 -1.16 -13.88
N LEU A 128 -19.46 -2.39 -13.62
CA LEU A 128 -18.95 -3.22 -12.53
C LEU A 128 -17.46 -3.57 -12.72
N LEU A 129 -17.02 -3.86 -13.95
CA LEU A 129 -15.60 -4.11 -14.26
C LEU A 129 -14.75 -2.86 -13.98
N LEU A 130 -15.21 -1.67 -14.38
CA LEU A 130 -14.52 -0.41 -14.09
C LEU A 130 -14.47 -0.13 -12.59
N VAL A 131 -15.59 -0.27 -11.89
CA VAL A 131 -15.65 -0.08 -10.43
C VAL A 131 -14.66 -1.03 -9.75
N TYR A 132 -14.66 -2.31 -10.12
CA TYR A 132 -13.73 -3.28 -9.58
C TYR A 132 -12.27 -2.92 -9.86
N ALA A 133 -11.96 -2.48 -11.08
CA ALA A 133 -10.60 -2.08 -11.46
C ALA A 133 -10.10 -0.82 -10.72
N ILE A 134 -10.99 0.11 -10.38
CA ILE A 134 -10.66 1.40 -9.74
C ILE A 134 -10.71 1.30 -8.20
N LEU A 135 -11.45 0.33 -7.65
CA LEU A 135 -11.70 0.21 -6.21
C LEU A 135 -10.41 0.18 -5.36
N PRO A 136 -9.35 -0.57 -5.70
CA PRO A 136 -8.11 -0.56 -4.91
C PRO A 136 -7.48 0.84 -4.79
N SER A 137 -7.43 1.60 -5.89
CA SER A 137 -6.90 2.96 -5.87
C SER A 137 -7.74 3.89 -5.01
N LEU A 138 -9.08 3.75 -5.05
CA LEU A 138 -9.98 4.53 -4.20
C LEU A 138 -9.83 4.19 -2.72
N MET A 139 -9.68 2.90 -2.39
CA MET A 139 -9.46 2.47 -1.01
C MET A 139 -8.14 3.01 -0.45
N LEU A 140 -7.08 2.99 -1.25
CA LEU A 140 -5.78 3.54 -0.84
C LEU A 140 -5.82 5.07 -0.72
N ALA A 141 -6.45 5.76 -1.67
CA ALA A 141 -6.66 7.21 -1.58
C ALA A 141 -7.48 7.59 -0.34
N TYR A 142 -8.54 6.83 -0.05
CA TYR A 142 -9.34 7.00 1.17
C TYR A 142 -8.48 6.79 2.41
N ALA A 143 -7.70 5.72 2.47
CA ALA A 143 -6.82 5.44 3.60
C ALA A 143 -5.79 6.55 3.83
N PHE A 144 -5.23 7.13 2.76
CA PHE A 144 -4.31 8.26 2.86
C PHE A 144 -4.96 9.51 3.46
N VAL A 145 -6.15 9.87 2.96
CA VAL A 145 -6.92 11.01 3.50
C VAL A 145 -7.34 10.77 4.94
N ALA A 146 -7.76 9.55 5.27
CA ALA A 146 -8.14 9.16 6.62
C ALA A 146 -6.95 9.23 7.58
N GLN A 147 -5.79 8.70 7.18
CA GLN A 147 -4.54 8.77 7.95
C GLN A 147 -4.10 10.21 8.19
N TYR A 148 -4.11 11.07 7.15
CA TYR A 148 -3.77 12.47 7.29
C TYR A 148 -4.69 13.20 8.28
N ARG A 149 -6.00 12.91 8.25
CA ARG A 149 -6.98 13.48 9.19
C ARG A 149 -6.87 12.92 10.60
N ALA A 150 -6.33 11.71 10.77
CA ALA A 150 -6.13 11.08 12.06
C ALA A 150 -4.89 11.59 12.79
N MET A 151 -3.96 12.27 12.10
CA MET A 151 -2.76 12.84 12.73
C MET A 151 -3.11 13.67 13.98
N PRO A 152 -2.36 13.53 15.09
CA PRO A 152 -1.08 12.83 15.19
C PRO A 152 -1.15 11.32 15.42
N GLN A 153 -2.34 10.73 15.40
CA GLN A 153 -2.53 9.28 15.54
C GLN A 153 -2.01 8.55 14.29
N LEU A 154 -1.14 7.56 14.50
CA LEU A 154 -0.64 6.70 13.43
C LEU A 154 -1.57 5.51 13.23
N VAL A 155 -1.90 4.79 14.32
CA VAL A 155 -2.78 3.61 14.32
C VAL A 155 -3.49 3.46 15.67
N THR A 156 -4.78 3.10 15.62
CA THR A 156 -5.63 2.75 16.79
C THR A 156 -6.21 1.34 16.73
N PHE A 157 -6.05 0.65 15.59
CA PHE A 157 -6.67 -0.65 15.31
C PHE A 157 -8.21 -0.65 15.22
N GLU A 158 -8.87 0.50 15.40
CA GLU A 158 -10.33 0.65 15.34
C GLU A 158 -10.87 0.72 13.91
N HIS A 159 -10.04 1.15 12.96
CA HIS A 159 -10.53 1.51 11.64
C HIS A 159 -10.09 0.51 10.58
N GLY A 160 -10.96 0.29 9.59
CA GLY A 160 -10.65 -0.59 8.45
C GLY A 160 -9.53 -0.04 7.55
N TRP A 161 -9.41 1.29 7.44
CA TRP A 161 -8.41 1.91 6.58
C TRP A 161 -6.97 1.74 7.07
N GLU A 162 -6.78 1.54 8.37
CA GLU A 162 -5.44 1.38 8.98
C GLU A 162 -4.71 0.14 8.47
N SER A 163 -5.43 -0.85 7.92
CA SER A 163 -4.76 -2.01 7.31
C SER A 163 -3.90 -1.63 6.10
N ALA A 164 -4.20 -0.51 5.43
CA ALA A 164 -3.39 0.02 4.34
C ALA A 164 -2.07 0.63 4.83
N THR A 165 -1.92 0.88 6.14
CA THR A 165 -0.65 1.39 6.71
C THR A 165 0.26 0.26 7.17
N TYR A 166 -0.13 -1.01 7.07
CA TYR A 166 0.70 -2.13 7.50
C TYR A 166 1.69 -2.52 6.40
N LEU A 167 2.95 -2.76 6.78
CA LEU A 167 3.95 -3.27 5.86
C LEU A 167 3.71 -4.77 5.61
N GLN A 168 3.27 -5.11 4.40
CA GLN A 168 3.01 -6.50 3.97
C GLN A 168 4.26 -7.41 3.88
N ALA A 169 5.44 -6.92 4.27
CA ALA A 169 6.69 -7.69 4.20
C ALA A 169 6.74 -8.75 5.32
N GLY A 170 6.07 -9.87 5.11
CA GLY A 170 6.13 -11.06 5.98
C GLY A 170 5.41 -10.96 7.32
N SER A 171 5.01 -9.76 7.76
CA SER A 171 4.22 -9.60 8.98
C SER A 171 2.77 -10.00 8.74
N ARG A 172 2.27 -10.97 9.52
CA ARG A 172 0.84 -11.25 9.56
C ARG A 172 0.16 -10.04 10.17
N MET A 173 -0.92 -9.57 9.54
CA MET A 173 -1.74 -8.52 10.13
C MET A 173 -2.14 -8.95 11.55
N PRO A 174 -1.85 -8.14 12.58
CA PRO A 174 -2.14 -8.54 13.94
C PRO A 174 -3.64 -8.78 14.10
N ALA A 175 -3.98 -9.82 14.86
CA ALA A 175 -5.37 -10.09 15.18
C ALA A 175 -5.90 -8.97 16.08
N ARG A 176 -7.13 -8.53 15.84
CA ARG A 176 -7.76 -7.45 16.60
C ARG A 176 -8.65 -8.03 17.69
N TYR A 177 -8.46 -7.60 18.93
CA TYR A 177 -9.25 -8.05 20.08
C TYR A 177 -9.79 -6.85 20.86
N ALA A 178 -10.87 -7.06 21.61
CA ALA A 178 -11.29 -6.08 22.61
C ALA A 178 -10.19 -5.92 23.66
N ALA A 179 -9.91 -4.67 24.03
CA ALA A 179 -8.92 -4.35 25.05
C ALA A 179 -9.23 -5.08 26.37
N PRO A 180 -8.22 -5.66 27.03
CA PRO A 180 -8.41 -6.29 28.33
C PRO A 180 -8.81 -5.27 29.39
N ARG A 181 -9.40 -5.74 30.49
CA ARG A 181 -9.64 -4.89 31.66
C ARG A 181 -8.29 -4.32 32.12
N GLN A 182 -8.24 -3.03 32.45
CA GLN A 182 -7.04 -2.25 32.81
C GLN A 182 -6.28 -1.60 31.63
N TRP A 183 -6.76 -1.72 30.39
CA TRP A 183 -6.24 -0.89 29.31
C TRP A 183 -6.52 0.59 29.59
N PRO A 184 -5.63 1.53 29.23
CA PRO A 184 -5.81 2.95 29.55
C PRO A 184 -7.09 3.58 29.00
N ALA A 185 -7.59 3.06 27.87
CA ALA A 185 -8.82 3.50 27.24
C ALA A 185 -9.86 2.38 27.29
N ASP A 186 -11.04 2.69 27.81
CA ASP A 186 -12.14 1.73 27.90
C ASP A 186 -12.79 1.51 26.53
N GLY A 187 -13.08 0.25 26.21
CA GLY A 187 -13.83 -0.13 25.00
C GLY A 187 -13.05 -0.02 23.70
N THR A 188 -11.72 0.03 23.75
CA THR A 188 -10.87 0.05 22.55
C THR A 188 -10.55 -1.35 22.02
N THR A 189 -10.00 -1.38 20.82
CA THR A 189 -9.49 -2.53 20.10
C THR A 189 -7.97 -2.52 20.18
N VAL A 190 -7.39 -3.64 20.62
CA VAL A 190 -5.93 -3.81 20.67
C VAL A 190 -5.47 -4.77 19.57
N ALA A 191 -4.28 -4.53 19.03
CA ALA A 191 -3.60 -5.49 18.17
C ALA A 191 -2.91 -6.56 19.02
N HIS A 192 -3.26 -7.81 18.79
CA HIS A 192 -2.56 -8.97 19.32
C HIS A 192 -1.60 -9.52 18.25
N ALA A 193 -0.32 -9.33 18.52
CA ALA A 193 0.77 -9.82 17.69
C ALA A 193 1.42 -11.03 18.37
N VAL A 194 1.53 -12.13 17.63
CA VAL A 194 2.21 -13.35 18.09
C VAL A 194 3.24 -13.72 17.04
N GLU A 195 4.47 -13.94 17.49
CA GLU A 195 5.55 -14.31 16.59
C GLU A 195 6.54 -15.25 17.30
N ASP A 196 7.08 -16.21 16.54
CA ASP A 196 8.11 -17.13 16.99
C ASP A 196 9.48 -16.82 16.39
N GLY A 197 10.54 -17.18 17.12
CA GLY A 197 11.89 -17.06 16.63
C GLY A 197 12.53 -15.67 16.76
N ARG A 198 13.78 -15.59 16.29
CA ARG A 198 14.64 -14.41 16.47
C ARG A 198 14.23 -13.31 15.49
N TRP A 199 14.05 -12.08 15.97
CA TRP A 199 13.74 -10.91 15.14
C TRP A 199 12.39 -10.98 14.42
N GLY A 200 11.49 -11.84 14.90
CA GLY A 200 10.13 -11.93 14.40
C GLY A 200 9.43 -10.57 14.46
N ILE A 201 8.78 -10.19 13.36
CA ILE A 201 8.10 -8.90 13.23
C ILE A 201 6.72 -9.01 13.85
N LEU A 202 6.50 -8.31 14.96
CA LEU A 202 5.21 -8.28 15.67
C LEU A 202 4.28 -7.24 15.04
N LEU A 203 4.84 -6.08 14.69
CA LEU A 203 4.13 -5.03 13.98
C LEU A 203 5.10 -4.28 13.09
N ALA A 204 4.71 -4.03 11.84
CA ALA A 204 5.44 -3.15 10.95
C ALA A 204 4.46 -2.18 10.28
N LEU A 205 4.65 -0.90 10.53
CA LEU A 205 3.85 0.18 9.99
C LEU A 205 4.64 0.95 8.94
N ARG A 206 3.91 1.42 7.93
CA ARG A 206 4.26 2.45 6.97
C ARG A 206 3.48 3.71 7.37
N PRO A 207 4.01 4.50 8.31
CA PRO A 207 3.31 5.66 8.85
C PRO A 207 3.26 6.80 7.83
N TRP A 208 2.58 7.88 8.19
CA TRP A 208 2.75 9.16 7.51
C TRP A 208 4.24 9.57 7.57
N PRO A 209 4.86 9.99 6.46
CA PRO A 209 6.31 10.06 6.38
C PRO A 209 6.94 11.23 7.15
N ASN A 210 6.23 12.34 7.31
CA ASN A 210 6.83 13.54 7.91
C ASN A 210 6.49 13.67 9.39
N TRP A 211 7.47 13.39 10.24
CA TRP A 211 7.42 13.48 11.71
C TRP A 211 8.18 14.70 12.26
N SER A 212 8.74 15.56 11.40
CA SER A 212 9.61 16.69 11.82
C SER A 212 8.93 17.74 12.71
N GLY A 213 7.60 17.75 12.78
CA GLY A 213 6.82 18.64 13.65
C GLY A 213 6.55 18.10 15.05
N TYR A 214 7.04 16.89 15.36
CA TYR A 214 6.78 16.19 16.62
C TYR A 214 8.08 15.95 17.38
N SER A 215 7.95 15.64 18.67
CA SER A 215 9.02 15.40 19.63
C SER A 215 9.19 13.92 20.00
N ALA A 216 8.13 13.12 19.89
CA ALA A 216 8.19 11.70 20.23
C ALA A 216 7.19 10.87 19.43
N VAL A 217 7.41 9.55 19.42
CA VAL A 217 6.38 8.55 19.10
C VAL A 217 6.02 7.79 20.37
N ARG A 218 4.72 7.59 20.60
CA ARG A 218 4.18 6.87 21.76
C ARG A 218 3.25 5.76 21.34
N PHE A 219 3.16 4.76 22.23
CA PHE A 219 2.27 3.63 22.05
C PHE A 219 2.03 2.94 23.40
N VAL A 220 0.90 2.26 23.52
CA VAL A 220 0.60 1.40 24.67
C VAL A 220 0.91 -0.03 24.31
N ALA A 221 1.62 -0.74 25.18
CA ALA A 221 1.87 -2.16 25.01
C ALA A 221 1.76 -2.95 26.32
N ALA A 222 1.38 -4.21 26.19
CA ALA A 222 1.39 -5.21 27.26
C ALA A 222 1.77 -6.58 26.70
N SER A 223 2.33 -7.44 27.52
CA SER A 223 2.43 -8.86 27.24
C SER A 223 1.04 -9.49 27.33
N ALA A 224 0.68 -10.31 26.35
CA ALA A 224 -0.56 -11.08 26.39
C ALA A 224 -0.47 -12.31 27.34
N THR A 225 0.64 -12.46 28.07
CA THR A 225 0.91 -13.53 29.03
C THR A 225 1.43 -12.93 30.33
N ASP A 226 1.55 -13.74 31.39
CA ASP A 226 2.12 -13.29 32.67
C ASP A 226 3.66 -13.10 32.64
N ARG A 227 4.29 -13.20 31.46
CA ARG A 227 5.74 -13.05 31.28
C ARG A 227 6.08 -11.68 30.72
N SER A 228 7.24 -11.15 31.09
CA SER A 228 7.82 -9.98 30.43
C SER A 228 8.65 -10.38 29.22
N TYR A 229 8.54 -9.62 28.13
CA TYR A 229 9.28 -9.83 26.89
C TYR A 229 10.19 -8.64 26.59
N ARG A 230 11.39 -8.92 26.09
CA ARG A 230 12.25 -7.88 25.52
C ARG A 230 11.94 -7.72 24.04
N VAL A 231 11.53 -6.52 23.65
CA VAL A 231 11.06 -6.23 22.29
C VAL A 231 11.93 -5.12 21.70
N GLY A 232 12.24 -5.25 20.42
CA GLY A 232 12.93 -4.24 19.65
C GLY A 232 11.94 -3.25 19.08
N VAL A 233 12.27 -1.97 19.13
CA VAL A 233 11.50 -0.91 18.48
C VAL A 233 12.44 -0.16 17.55
N ALA A 234 12.03 -0.03 16.29
CA ALA A 234 12.82 0.60 15.25
C ALA A 234 12.04 1.68 14.50
N ILE A 235 12.73 2.79 14.19
CA ILE A 235 12.26 3.82 13.28
C ILE A 235 13.24 3.84 12.10
N ARG A 236 12.76 3.79 10.86
CA ARG A 236 13.61 3.66 9.67
C ARG A 236 13.26 4.72 8.64
N GLU A 237 14.28 5.26 7.97
CA GLU A 237 14.13 6.15 6.80
C GLU A 237 13.88 5.40 5.49
N THR A 238 14.05 4.08 5.50
CA THR A 238 13.72 3.19 4.37
C THR A 238 12.94 1.96 4.81
N THR A 239 12.29 1.30 3.86
CA THR A 239 11.70 -0.03 4.08
C THR A 239 12.70 -1.17 3.84
N ASP A 240 13.84 -0.92 3.20
CA ASP A 240 14.84 -1.95 2.95
C ASP A 240 15.57 -2.37 4.24
N ALA A 241 15.58 -3.66 4.53
CA ALA A 241 16.24 -4.21 5.72
C ALA A 241 17.77 -4.26 5.58
N ALA A 242 18.30 -4.24 4.35
CA ALA A 242 19.72 -4.27 4.04
C ALA A 242 20.39 -2.89 4.06
N ASP A 243 19.63 -1.84 4.38
CA ASP A 243 20.11 -0.46 4.32
C ASP A 243 21.10 -0.10 5.45
N ASP A 244 21.78 1.01 5.24
CA ASP A 244 22.78 1.57 6.16
C ASP A 244 22.22 1.65 7.60
N PRO A 245 22.94 1.09 8.59
CA PRO A 245 22.60 1.26 10.00
C PRO A 245 22.35 2.72 10.43
N ALA A 246 22.94 3.70 9.73
CA ALA A 246 22.69 5.13 9.96
C ALA A 246 21.26 5.57 9.63
N ASN A 247 20.53 4.81 8.81
CA ASN A 247 19.17 5.12 8.36
C ASN A 247 18.11 4.48 9.26
N ARG A 248 18.53 3.91 10.40
CA ARG A 248 17.65 3.27 11.38
C ARG A 248 18.01 3.68 12.80
N TYR A 249 16.99 4.02 13.57
CA TYR A 249 17.06 3.98 15.02
C TYR A 249 16.56 2.61 15.50
N TYR A 250 17.23 2.03 16.49
CA TYR A 250 16.81 0.79 17.12
C TYR A 250 17.07 0.85 18.62
N THR A 251 16.07 0.49 19.41
CA THR A 251 16.17 0.34 20.87
C THR A 251 15.46 -0.92 21.33
N THR A 252 15.75 -1.38 22.54
CA THR A 252 14.99 -2.46 23.19
C THR A 252 14.30 -1.97 24.43
N ILE A 253 13.07 -2.41 24.62
CA ILE A 253 12.26 -2.15 25.81
C ILE A 253 11.77 -3.48 26.39
N ASP A 254 11.55 -3.50 27.70
CA ASP A 254 10.96 -4.65 28.39
C ASP A 254 9.46 -4.40 28.58
N VAL A 255 8.63 -5.28 28.00
CA VAL A 255 7.16 -5.21 28.02
C VAL A 255 6.59 -6.27 28.95
N GLY A 256 5.99 -5.83 30.05
CA GLY A 256 5.38 -6.69 31.06
C GLY A 256 3.87 -6.94 30.83
N PRO A 257 3.21 -7.74 31.69
CA PRO A 257 1.79 -8.09 31.56
C PRO A 257 0.83 -6.91 31.80
N VAL A 258 1.29 -5.88 32.50
CA VAL A 258 0.46 -4.68 32.79
C VAL A 258 0.64 -3.70 31.63
N PRO A 259 -0.46 -3.14 31.06
CA PRO A 259 -0.37 -2.11 30.03
C PRO A 259 0.45 -0.91 30.48
N GLN A 260 1.42 -0.51 29.65
CA GLN A 260 2.28 0.64 29.89
C GLN A 260 2.34 1.52 28.64
N ASP A 261 2.46 2.83 28.86
CA ASP A 261 2.70 3.82 27.82
C ASP A 261 4.21 3.97 27.62
N TYR A 262 4.66 3.67 26.41
CA TYR A 262 6.05 3.76 26.00
C TYR A 262 6.24 4.99 25.11
N SER A 263 7.34 5.70 25.32
CA SER A 263 7.69 6.89 24.54
C SER A 263 9.13 6.80 24.03
N ILE A 264 9.31 7.12 22.75
CA ILE A 264 10.62 7.25 22.12
C ILE A 264 10.81 8.71 21.73
N ASP A 265 11.66 9.40 22.49
CA ASP A 265 12.02 10.80 22.26
C ASP A 265 12.94 10.94 21.04
N PHE A 266 12.55 11.79 20.09
CA PHE A 266 13.29 12.04 18.86
C PHE A 266 14.61 12.78 19.08
N ALA A 267 14.76 13.52 20.19
CA ALA A 267 16.05 14.08 20.59
C ALA A 267 17.05 12.97 20.93
N ALA A 268 16.60 11.92 21.63
CA ALA A 268 17.42 10.75 21.94
C ALA A 268 17.78 9.95 20.68
N VAL A 269 16.85 9.83 19.74
CA VAL A 269 17.08 9.20 18.43
C VAL A 269 18.17 9.93 17.65
N SER A 270 18.07 11.26 17.57
CA SER A 270 19.01 12.10 16.83
C SER A 270 20.43 12.03 17.41
N GLY A 271 20.55 11.87 18.74
CA GLY A 271 21.84 11.73 19.42
C GLY A 271 22.46 10.32 19.35
N ALA A 272 21.67 9.29 19.04
CA ALA A 272 22.13 7.90 19.00
C ALA A 272 22.76 7.50 17.65
N ALA A 273 22.49 8.25 16.58
CA ALA A 273 23.02 7.95 15.26
C ALA A 273 24.48 8.44 15.14
N GLU A 274 25.42 7.49 15.09
CA GLU A 274 26.87 7.76 15.20
C GLU A 274 27.44 8.61 14.05
N SER A 275 26.81 8.60 12.87
CA SER A 275 27.37 9.20 11.66
C SER A 275 26.60 10.40 11.10
N ARG A 276 25.30 10.54 11.42
CA ARG A 276 24.44 11.65 10.97
C ARG A 276 23.18 11.76 11.81
N SER A 277 22.55 12.94 11.83
CA SER A 277 21.21 13.08 12.38
C SER A 277 20.19 12.28 11.59
N PHE A 278 19.26 11.63 12.29
CA PHE A 278 18.10 10.96 11.70
C PHE A 278 17.15 11.99 11.07
N ASP A 279 16.69 11.75 9.83
CA ASP A 279 15.78 12.64 9.12
C ASP A 279 14.32 12.24 9.34
N PHE A 280 13.66 12.93 10.27
CA PHE A 280 12.24 12.73 10.57
C PHE A 280 11.30 13.24 9.47
N SER A 281 11.77 13.91 8.42
CA SER A 281 10.90 14.30 7.30
C SER A 281 10.58 13.13 6.35
N HIS A 282 11.30 12.00 6.48
CA HIS A 282 11.18 10.83 5.60
C HIS A 282 11.14 9.50 6.38
N VAL A 283 10.28 9.38 7.40
CA VAL A 283 10.08 8.12 8.11
C VAL A 283 9.34 7.11 7.22
N ALA A 284 10.03 6.05 6.83
CA ALA A 284 9.48 5.02 5.95
C ALA A 284 8.85 3.84 6.72
N ALA A 285 9.34 3.56 7.93
CA ALA A 285 8.81 2.46 8.73
C ALA A 285 8.92 2.68 10.24
N PHE A 286 7.92 2.19 10.97
CA PHE A 286 7.95 1.96 12.41
C PHE A 286 7.74 0.47 12.68
N VAL A 287 8.67 -0.18 13.38
CA VAL A 287 8.68 -1.64 13.52
C VAL A 287 8.84 -2.02 14.98
N ILE A 288 7.99 -2.93 15.44
CA ILE A 288 8.11 -3.63 16.72
C ILE A 288 8.43 -5.10 16.41
N SER A 289 9.50 -5.63 17.01
CA SER A 289 9.96 -6.99 16.78
C SER A 289 10.39 -7.71 18.06
N ALA A 290 10.48 -9.03 18.02
CA ALA A 290 11.08 -9.81 19.10
C ALA A 290 12.60 -9.55 19.18
N ALA A 291 13.11 -9.09 20.32
CA ALA A 291 14.54 -8.76 20.45
C ALA A 291 15.43 -9.97 20.71
N SER A 292 14.89 -11.04 21.31
CA SER A 292 15.66 -12.21 21.74
C SER A 292 15.20 -13.49 21.01
N PRO A 293 16.13 -14.36 20.60
CA PRO A 293 15.78 -15.70 20.13
C PRO A 293 15.20 -16.54 21.27
N GLY A 294 14.06 -17.21 21.07
CA GLY A 294 13.51 -18.12 22.07
C GLY A 294 11.99 -18.31 21.98
N ASP A 295 11.37 -18.56 23.14
CA ASP A 295 9.93 -18.73 23.34
C ASP A 295 9.14 -17.64 22.62
N GLY A 296 8.06 -18.03 21.92
CA GLY A 296 7.23 -17.11 21.14
C GLY A 296 6.80 -15.88 21.95
N VAL A 297 6.86 -14.72 21.29
CA VAL A 297 6.48 -13.42 21.86
C VAL A 297 5.02 -13.16 21.53
N SER A 298 4.26 -12.70 22.53
CA SER A 298 2.83 -12.44 22.41
C SER A 298 2.53 -11.09 23.05
N LEU A 299 2.24 -10.07 22.23
CA LEU A 299 2.02 -8.69 22.68
C LEU A 299 0.63 -8.19 22.31
N LEU A 300 0.07 -7.36 23.19
CA LEU A 300 -1.03 -6.46 22.92
C LEU A 300 -0.45 -5.06 22.68
N ILE A 301 -0.83 -4.40 21.59
CA ILE A 301 -0.32 -3.09 21.18
C ILE A 301 -1.50 -2.21 20.79
N ASP A 302 -1.47 -0.93 21.18
CA ASP A 302 -2.50 0.05 20.86
C ASP A 302 -1.93 1.48 20.82
N ASP A 303 -2.75 2.40 20.32
CA ASP A 303 -2.61 3.84 20.49
C ASP A 303 -1.24 4.40 20.05
N ILE A 304 -0.81 4.01 18.85
CA ILE A 304 0.45 4.46 18.27
C ILE A 304 0.23 5.87 17.71
N ARG A 305 0.90 6.87 18.29
CA ARG A 305 0.73 8.29 17.95
C ARG A 305 2.02 9.07 18.03
N LEU A 306 2.02 10.26 17.43
CA LEU A 306 3.07 11.26 17.55
C LEU A 306 2.70 12.29 18.64
N GLU A 307 3.71 12.87 19.30
CA GLU A 307 3.54 13.95 20.29
C GLU A 307 4.45 15.14 20.01
#